data_AF-A0A4P5RXL8-F1
#
_entry.id   AF-A0A4P5RXL8-F1
#
_cell.length_a   1.000
_cell.length_b   1.000
_cell.length_c   1.000
_cell.angle_alpha   90.00
_cell.angle_beta   90.00
_cell.angle_gamma   90.00
#
_symmetry.space_group_name_H-M   'P 1'
#
loop_
_entity.id
_entity.type
_entity.pdbx_description
1 polymer ?
#
loop_
_entity_poly.entity_id
_entity_poly.type
_entity_poly.pdbx_seq_one_letter_code
_entity_poly.pdbx_strand_id
1 'polypeptide(L)'
;MRRSIIALVSLLSLTACSGGSSGTTSETPTTDVGSSEPPAETTTTLATPTSIVAPYTSEIYSDPMHWTCRPDVTDTCDDDTSVTMINADGTTEVATFTPDPDAPVDCFYAYPTSSDDLTMNSDLIAGREKEVVYQQVARLSSVCRMFAPTYRSVTLAGLFNPPAGVDRASAWMIPFEDIKDAWNHYLANDNQGRGVILLGHSQGTGQLIRLLKEVIDPSEAQRSVLISAIMLGGAVAVPEGEDIGAAMQNIPLCRSNDQTGCIITYASFRDTAPPPANAYFGKPGGMGQPSPEGEMAGCTNPAALGGGTGVLKSAFVTADWAFTDPALTASITTPFMGFPDLLEAECVYANGFSYLEVHTNADPTDARADSFKGDLSPEWGTHAVDWEIASLSILDVVKEEIATWKKAH
;
A
#
# COMPACT_ATOMS: atom_id res chain seq x y z
N MET A 1 -38.55 -1.77 -4.55
CA MET A 1 -39.48 -1.31 -5.60
C MET A 1 -38.80 -0.15 -6.34
N ARG A 2 -37.95 -0.41 -7.33
CA ARG A 2 -38.19 -0.48 -8.80
C ARG A 2 -38.72 0.83 -9.45
N ARG A 3 -37.86 1.35 -10.35
CA ARG A 3 -38.08 2.20 -11.57
C ARG A 3 -38.00 3.73 -11.35
N SER A 4 -37.36 4.53 -12.21
CA SER A 4 -37.15 4.42 -13.67
C SER A 4 -35.93 5.19 -14.18
N ILE A 5 -35.33 4.65 -15.25
CA ILE A 5 -34.38 5.25 -16.19
C ILE A 5 -35.14 6.13 -17.20
N ILE A 6 -34.58 7.27 -17.62
CA ILE A 6 -34.86 7.90 -18.91
C ILE A 6 -33.53 8.30 -19.56
N ALA A 7 -33.24 7.68 -20.70
CA ALA A 7 -32.23 8.11 -21.67
C ALA A 7 -32.93 8.91 -22.77
N LEU A 8 -32.28 9.97 -23.29
CA LEU A 8 -32.65 10.60 -24.55
C LEU A 8 -31.40 10.83 -25.41
N VAL A 9 -31.42 10.21 -26.58
CA VAL A 9 -30.46 10.37 -27.69
C VAL A 9 -31.08 11.31 -28.72
N SER A 10 -30.29 12.18 -29.36
CA SER A 10 -30.62 12.76 -30.68
C SER A 10 -29.36 13.16 -31.46
N LEU A 11 -29.37 12.82 -32.74
CA LEU A 11 -28.29 12.83 -33.74
C LEU A 11 -28.17 14.14 -34.56
N LEU A 12 -26.92 14.46 -34.92
CA LEU A 12 -26.33 14.94 -36.21
C LEU A 12 -27.08 15.85 -37.21
N SER A 13 -26.33 16.82 -37.76
CA SER A 13 -26.12 16.94 -39.23
C SER A 13 -24.91 17.82 -39.61
N LEU A 14 -24.22 17.40 -40.69
CA LEU A 14 -23.02 17.95 -41.34
C LEU A 14 -23.33 19.12 -42.30
N THR A 15 -22.32 19.92 -42.65
CA THR A 15 -22.15 20.52 -44.00
C THR A 15 -20.67 20.76 -44.32
N ALA A 16 -20.30 20.53 -45.58
CA ALA A 16 -18.96 20.61 -46.16
C ALA A 16 -18.95 21.41 -47.49
N CYS A 17 -17.76 21.54 -48.08
CA CYS A 17 -17.35 22.00 -49.45
C CYS A 17 -16.76 23.43 -49.52
N SER A 18 -15.45 23.62 -49.77
CA SER A 18 -14.66 23.63 -51.05
C SER A 18 -14.76 24.96 -51.82
N GLY A 19 -13.75 25.55 -52.47
CA GLY A 19 -12.37 25.17 -52.84
C GLY A 19 -11.63 26.40 -53.47
N GLY A 20 -10.46 26.17 -54.12
CA GLY A 20 -9.46 27.17 -54.56
C GLY A 20 -9.83 28.05 -55.77
N SER A 21 -8.96 28.76 -56.51
CA SER A 21 -7.48 28.88 -56.62
C SER A 21 -7.13 30.19 -57.39
N SER A 22 -5.83 30.40 -57.67
CA SER A 22 -5.14 31.38 -58.56
C SER A 22 -4.80 32.77 -57.97
N GLY A 23 -3.63 33.39 -58.15
CA GLY A 23 -2.36 33.09 -58.83
C GLY A 23 -1.58 34.40 -59.07
N THR A 24 -0.26 34.31 -59.27
CA THR A 24 0.69 35.30 -59.88
C THR A 24 1.71 35.98 -58.94
N THR A 25 2.85 36.29 -59.57
CA THR A 25 4.27 36.23 -59.23
C THR A 25 4.94 37.55 -58.83
N SER A 26 6.10 37.49 -58.16
CA SER A 26 7.25 38.40 -58.39
C SER A 26 8.57 37.80 -57.90
N GLU A 27 9.64 38.12 -58.64
CA GLU A 27 10.99 37.53 -58.67
C GLU A 27 11.97 38.10 -57.60
N THR A 28 12.73 37.17 -57.00
CA THR A 28 14.20 37.05 -56.71
C THR A 28 15.11 38.30 -56.48
N PRO A 29 16.20 38.18 -55.67
CA PRO A 29 17.41 37.48 -56.11
C PRO A 29 18.10 36.55 -55.09
N THR A 30 18.89 35.67 -55.68
CA THR A 30 19.62 34.51 -55.18
C THR A 30 20.85 34.88 -54.34
N THR A 31 21.05 34.21 -53.22
CA THR A 31 22.37 34.01 -52.60
C THR A 31 22.55 32.54 -52.22
N ASP A 32 23.62 31.98 -52.77
CA ASP A 32 24.10 30.61 -52.64
C ASP A 32 24.82 30.43 -51.28
N VAL A 33 24.31 29.54 -50.42
CA VAL A 33 25.03 29.07 -49.22
C VAL A 33 24.70 27.60 -48.98
N GLY A 34 25.70 26.74 -49.24
CA GLY A 34 26.09 25.57 -48.46
C GLY A 34 25.01 24.62 -47.94
N SER A 35 24.97 23.41 -48.48
CA SER A 35 24.33 22.24 -47.89
C SER A 35 24.73 22.05 -46.42
N SER A 36 23.80 22.25 -45.50
CA SER A 36 23.84 21.70 -44.15
C SER A 36 22.75 20.64 -44.05
N GLU A 37 23.18 19.38 -43.99
CA GLU A 37 22.34 18.23 -43.67
C GLU A 37 21.71 18.46 -42.27
N PRO A 38 20.39 18.29 -42.11
CA PRO A 38 19.76 18.43 -40.80
C PRO A 38 20.32 17.37 -39.86
N PRO A 39 20.55 17.69 -38.56
CA PRO A 39 21.03 16.70 -37.62
C PRO A 39 20.03 15.55 -37.57
N ALA A 40 20.53 14.32 -37.70
CA ALA A 40 19.73 13.13 -37.52
C ALA A 40 19.04 13.19 -36.15
N GLU A 41 17.71 13.30 -36.15
CA GLU A 41 16.90 13.07 -34.98
C GLU A 41 17.22 11.67 -34.49
N THR A 42 18.02 11.60 -33.43
CA THR A 42 18.27 10.34 -32.73
C THR A 42 16.97 10.05 -32.00
N THR A 43 16.08 9.31 -32.68
CA THR A 43 14.89 8.75 -32.06
C THR A 43 15.41 7.76 -31.03
N THR A 44 15.53 8.19 -29.78
CA THR A 44 15.76 7.31 -28.64
C THR A 44 14.58 6.35 -28.63
N THR A 45 14.78 5.18 -29.23
CA THR A 45 13.79 4.11 -29.19
C THR A 45 13.83 3.64 -27.74
N LEU A 46 12.81 4.01 -26.95
CA LEU A 46 12.60 3.46 -25.62
C LEU A 46 12.68 1.94 -25.77
N ALA A 47 13.62 1.31 -25.05
CA ALA A 47 13.76 -0.12 -25.04
C ALA A 47 12.40 -0.73 -24.67
N THR A 48 11.92 -1.69 -25.46
CA THR A 48 10.68 -2.39 -25.16
C THR A 48 10.82 -3.02 -23.77
N PRO A 49 9.89 -2.77 -22.82
CA PRO A 49 10.00 -3.34 -21.49
C PRO A 49 10.10 -4.86 -21.61
N THR A 50 11.19 -5.42 -21.07
CA THR A 50 11.42 -6.86 -21.12
C THR A 50 10.51 -7.50 -20.10
N SER A 51 9.49 -8.23 -20.55
CA SER A 51 8.62 -8.99 -19.65
C SER A 51 9.45 -9.95 -18.81
N ILE A 52 9.36 -9.80 -17.48
CA ILE A 52 10.09 -10.64 -16.52
C ILE A 52 9.37 -11.96 -16.21
N VAL A 53 8.18 -12.16 -16.80
CA VAL A 53 7.38 -13.38 -16.68
C VAL A 53 6.89 -13.87 -18.04
N ALA A 54 6.51 -15.14 -18.09
CA ALA A 54 5.82 -15.71 -19.26
C ALA A 54 4.47 -15.01 -19.48
N PRO A 55 3.98 -14.92 -20.72
CA PRO A 55 2.64 -14.40 -21.00
C PRO A 55 1.58 -15.13 -20.18
N TYR A 56 0.70 -14.37 -19.55
CA TYR A 56 -0.35 -14.90 -18.70
C TYR A 56 -1.57 -13.98 -18.74
N THR A 57 -2.77 -14.54 -18.75
CA THR A 57 -4.02 -13.77 -18.66
C THR A 57 -4.98 -14.53 -17.76
N SER A 58 -5.19 -14.00 -16.55
CA SER A 58 -6.24 -14.50 -15.63
C SER A 58 -7.63 -14.42 -16.25
N GLU A 59 -8.48 -15.41 -16.00
CA GLU A 59 -9.91 -15.38 -16.34
C GLU A 59 -10.72 -14.41 -15.46
N ILE A 60 -10.22 -14.11 -14.25
CA ILE A 60 -10.88 -13.24 -13.27
C ILE A 60 -10.31 -11.83 -13.39
N TYR A 61 -8.99 -11.70 -13.22
CA TYR A 61 -8.32 -10.41 -13.05
C TYR A 61 -8.02 -9.68 -14.36
N SER A 62 -8.33 -10.27 -15.52
CA SER A 62 -8.42 -9.52 -16.77
C SER A 62 -9.62 -8.57 -16.83
N ASP A 63 -10.62 -8.77 -15.97
CA ASP A 63 -11.73 -7.84 -15.80
C ASP A 63 -11.36 -6.78 -14.74
N PRO A 64 -11.30 -5.48 -15.10
CA PRO A 64 -11.04 -4.41 -14.16
C PRO A 64 -11.99 -4.38 -12.95
N MET A 65 -13.19 -4.95 -13.07
CA MET A 65 -14.17 -4.99 -11.97
C MET A 65 -13.75 -5.87 -10.78
N HIS A 66 -12.79 -6.78 -10.96
CA HIS A 66 -12.24 -7.61 -9.88
C HIS A 66 -11.04 -6.96 -9.18
N TRP A 67 -10.87 -5.65 -9.33
CA TRP A 67 -9.86 -4.86 -8.63
C TRP A 67 -10.57 -3.82 -7.78
N THR A 68 -10.25 -3.79 -6.49
CA THR A 68 -10.71 -2.73 -5.57
C THR A 68 -10.09 -1.39 -5.94
N CYS A 69 -8.82 -1.42 -6.39
CA CYS A 69 -8.14 -0.28 -6.97
C CYS A 69 -7.35 -0.65 -8.22
N ARG A 70 -7.35 0.24 -9.22
CA ARG A 70 -6.63 0.08 -10.50
C ARG A 70 -6.33 1.45 -11.11
N PRO A 71 -5.12 1.71 -11.63
CA PRO A 71 -4.74 3.06 -12.07
C PRO A 71 -5.45 3.56 -13.35
N ASP A 72 -6.11 2.68 -14.09
CA ASP A 72 -6.89 3.01 -15.30
C ASP A 72 -8.39 3.22 -15.03
N VAL A 73 -8.82 3.18 -13.77
CA VAL A 73 -10.20 3.39 -13.33
C VAL A 73 -10.20 4.45 -12.23
N THR A 74 -11.23 5.31 -12.20
CA THR A 74 -11.44 6.18 -11.04
C THR A 74 -12.11 5.39 -9.92
N ASP A 75 -11.41 5.22 -8.79
CA ASP A 75 -11.86 4.41 -7.67
C ASP A 75 -11.44 5.00 -6.31
N THR A 76 -11.56 4.20 -5.24
CA THR A 76 -11.33 4.68 -3.87
C THR A 76 -9.88 5.05 -3.60
N CYS A 77 -8.93 4.59 -4.41
CA CYS A 77 -7.54 4.96 -4.31
C CYS A 77 -7.22 6.35 -4.88
N ASP A 78 -8.19 6.99 -5.55
CA ASP A 78 -8.11 8.38 -6.01
C ASP A 78 -8.77 9.38 -5.04
N ASP A 79 -9.51 8.88 -4.04
CA ASP A 79 -10.22 9.71 -3.07
C ASP A 79 -9.24 10.57 -2.25
N ASP A 80 -9.70 11.76 -1.83
CA ASP A 80 -8.86 12.68 -1.06
C ASP A 80 -8.37 12.04 0.25
N THR A 81 -7.06 11.96 0.41
CA THR A 81 -6.41 11.54 1.66
C THR A 81 -5.66 12.67 2.34
N SER A 82 -5.92 13.94 2.01
CA SER A 82 -5.25 15.09 2.64
C SER A 82 -5.32 15.02 4.18
N VAL A 83 -4.30 15.56 4.85
CA VAL A 83 -4.14 15.49 6.31
C VAL A 83 -4.10 16.89 6.90
N THR A 84 -4.89 17.12 7.94
CA THR A 84 -4.71 18.28 8.81
C THR A 84 -3.74 17.88 9.91
N MET A 85 -2.51 18.38 9.82
CA MET A 85 -1.49 18.24 10.86
C MET A 85 -1.81 19.19 12.01
N ILE A 86 -1.88 18.68 13.24
CA ILE A 86 -2.18 19.44 14.45
C ILE A 86 -0.91 19.50 15.30
N ASN A 87 -0.29 20.68 15.35
CA ASN A 87 0.94 20.91 16.12
C ASN A 87 0.65 21.05 17.62
N ALA A 88 1.69 20.88 18.44
CA ALA A 88 1.59 21.00 19.90
C ALA A 88 1.07 22.38 20.36
N ASP A 89 1.41 23.44 19.63
CA ASP A 89 0.94 24.81 19.92
C ASP A 89 -0.51 25.09 19.46
N GLY A 90 -1.21 24.08 18.93
CA GLY A 90 -2.58 24.17 18.42
C GLY A 90 -2.69 24.77 17.02
N THR A 91 -1.58 25.12 16.37
CA THR A 91 -1.61 25.51 14.95
C THR A 91 -1.86 24.29 14.07
N THR A 92 -2.48 24.53 12.90
CA THR A 92 -2.73 23.48 11.92
C THR A 92 -2.10 23.77 10.57
N GLU A 93 -1.67 22.71 9.89
CA GLU A 93 -1.18 22.74 8.51
C GLU A 93 -1.86 21.63 7.69
N VAL A 94 -2.17 21.90 6.43
CA VAL A 94 -2.74 20.88 5.55
C VAL A 94 -1.64 20.27 4.67
N ALA A 95 -1.37 18.99 4.87
CA ALA A 95 -0.62 18.18 3.92
C ALA A 95 -1.56 17.68 2.83
N THR A 96 -1.46 18.27 1.64
CA THR A 96 -2.35 17.97 0.50
C THR A 96 -2.01 16.64 -0.16
N PHE A 97 -3.03 15.95 -0.65
CA PHE A 97 -2.91 14.74 -1.45
C PHE A 97 -3.32 14.99 -2.91
N THR A 98 -2.64 14.31 -3.84
CA THR A 98 -3.06 14.20 -5.24
C THR A 98 -2.57 12.83 -5.74
N PRO A 99 -3.44 11.98 -6.30
CA PRO A 99 -3.00 10.72 -6.89
C PRO A 99 -2.16 10.99 -8.15
N ASP A 100 -1.18 10.12 -8.40
CA ASP A 100 -0.33 10.15 -9.59
C ASP A 100 -0.57 8.88 -10.43
N PRO A 101 -1.52 8.90 -11.38
CA PRO A 101 -1.78 7.75 -12.24
C PRO A 101 -0.62 7.41 -13.17
N ASP A 102 0.33 8.33 -13.34
CA ASP A 102 1.54 8.18 -14.15
C ASP A 102 2.79 7.90 -13.29
N ALA A 103 2.59 7.53 -12.01
CA ALA A 103 3.68 7.24 -11.09
C ALA A 103 4.66 6.20 -11.69
N PRO A 104 5.97 6.36 -11.47
CA PRO A 104 7.00 5.59 -12.16
C PRO A 104 7.09 4.12 -11.71
N VAL A 105 6.39 3.76 -10.64
CA VAL A 105 6.42 2.46 -9.99
C VAL A 105 5.00 2.04 -9.62
N ASP A 106 4.82 0.78 -9.25
CA ASP A 106 3.54 0.19 -8.93
C ASP A 106 3.47 -0.20 -7.44
N CYS A 107 2.29 -0.16 -6.86
CA CYS A 107 1.98 -0.75 -5.56
C CYS A 107 1.00 -1.91 -5.75
N PHE A 108 1.28 -3.06 -5.14
CA PHE A 108 0.39 -4.21 -5.15
C PHE A 108 -0.07 -4.50 -3.72
N TYR A 109 -1.35 -4.27 -3.42
CA TYR A 109 -1.90 -4.31 -2.07
C TYR A 109 -2.82 -5.51 -1.85
N ALA A 110 -2.54 -6.29 -0.79
CA ALA A 110 -3.46 -7.28 -0.25
C ALA A 110 -4.05 -6.77 1.07
N TYR A 111 -5.33 -6.44 1.05
CA TYR A 111 -6.08 -5.93 2.21
C TYR A 111 -6.27 -6.99 3.32
N PRO A 112 -6.61 -6.60 4.57
CA PRO A 112 -6.82 -7.53 5.68
C PRO A 112 -8.22 -8.21 5.61
N THR A 113 -8.61 -8.94 6.65
CA THR A 113 -10.00 -9.39 6.80
C THR A 113 -10.93 -8.19 7.03
N SER A 114 -11.74 -7.84 6.03
CA SER A 114 -12.70 -6.72 6.09
C SER A 114 -14.14 -7.10 5.76
N SER A 115 -14.36 -8.22 5.05
CA SER A 115 -15.66 -8.53 4.48
C SER A 115 -16.72 -8.82 5.54
N ASP A 116 -17.88 -8.19 5.35
CA ASP A 116 -19.10 -8.41 6.15
C ASP A 116 -19.95 -9.59 5.61
N ASP A 117 -19.48 -10.29 4.58
CA ASP A 117 -20.14 -11.49 4.07
C ASP A 117 -20.25 -12.56 5.16
N LEU A 118 -21.38 -13.27 5.16
CA LEU A 118 -21.71 -14.27 6.18
C LEU A 118 -21.10 -15.65 5.91
N THR A 119 -20.56 -15.86 4.71
CA THR A 119 -19.84 -17.08 4.34
C THR A 119 -18.42 -17.07 4.88
N MET A 120 -17.73 -18.22 4.84
CA MET A 120 -16.36 -18.32 5.33
C MET A 120 -15.37 -17.44 4.54
N ASN A 121 -15.57 -17.36 3.22
CA ASN A 121 -14.83 -16.49 2.32
C ASN A 121 -15.77 -15.46 1.69
N SER A 122 -15.26 -14.27 1.40
CA SER A 122 -16.00 -13.22 0.69
C SER A 122 -16.26 -13.64 -0.75
N ASP A 123 -17.18 -12.94 -1.41
CA ASP A 123 -17.26 -12.95 -2.87
C ASP A 123 -16.14 -12.09 -3.52
N LEU A 124 -16.26 -11.84 -4.82
CA LEU A 124 -15.34 -11.02 -5.61
C LEU A 124 -15.86 -9.59 -5.82
N ILE A 125 -16.83 -9.13 -5.01
CA ILE A 125 -17.42 -7.79 -5.08
C ILE A 125 -16.95 -7.00 -3.86
N ALA A 126 -16.03 -6.07 -4.07
CA ALA A 126 -15.50 -5.26 -2.98
C ALA A 126 -16.60 -4.37 -2.35
N GLY A 127 -16.86 -4.60 -1.07
CA GLY A 127 -17.73 -3.83 -0.19
C GLY A 127 -16.90 -3.00 0.78
N ARG A 128 -16.85 -3.41 2.06
CA ARG A 128 -16.07 -2.76 3.11
C ARG A 128 -14.55 -2.79 2.83
N GLU A 129 -14.11 -3.69 1.97
CA GLU A 129 -12.74 -3.74 1.44
C GLU A 129 -12.29 -2.37 0.90
N LYS A 130 -13.18 -1.62 0.24
CA LYS A 130 -12.87 -0.29 -0.31
C LYS A 130 -12.50 0.71 0.79
N GLU A 131 -13.26 0.70 1.89
CA GLU A 131 -13.00 1.57 3.04
C GLU A 131 -11.64 1.26 3.65
N VAL A 132 -11.29 -0.02 3.80
CA VAL A 132 -9.99 -0.40 4.37
C VAL A 132 -8.83 -0.04 3.44
N VAL A 133 -8.99 -0.21 2.12
CA VAL A 133 -7.98 0.23 1.15
C VAL A 133 -7.77 1.75 1.22
N TYR A 134 -8.86 2.52 1.28
CA TYR A 134 -8.83 3.97 1.44
C TYR A 134 -8.07 4.39 2.70
N GLN A 135 -8.36 3.75 3.82
CA GLN A 135 -7.76 4.08 5.12
C GLN A 135 -6.28 3.73 5.18
N GLN A 136 -5.90 2.53 4.71
CA GLN A 136 -4.54 2.01 4.91
C GLN A 136 -3.54 2.50 3.87
N VAL A 137 -3.90 2.53 2.58
CA VAL A 137 -2.89 2.65 1.51
C VAL A 137 -3.19 3.65 0.41
N ALA A 138 -4.41 4.19 0.27
CA ALA A 138 -4.76 5.10 -0.84
C ALA A 138 -3.85 6.33 -0.93
N ARG A 139 -3.27 6.79 0.19
CA ARG A 139 -2.27 7.87 0.19
C ARG A 139 -1.03 7.56 -0.67
N LEU A 140 -0.63 6.30 -0.75
CA LEU A 140 0.51 5.87 -1.55
C LEU A 140 0.25 6.00 -3.06
N SER A 141 -1.01 6.14 -3.49
CA SER A 141 -1.35 6.46 -4.88
C SER A 141 -0.75 7.78 -5.39
N SER A 142 -0.23 8.63 -4.48
CA SER A 142 0.53 9.83 -4.86
C SER A 142 1.96 9.57 -5.35
N VAL A 143 2.46 8.34 -5.19
CA VAL A 143 3.86 7.97 -5.53
C VAL A 143 3.99 6.63 -6.26
N CYS A 144 2.93 5.82 -6.29
CA CYS A 144 2.87 4.56 -7.02
C CYS A 144 1.48 4.33 -7.62
N ARG A 145 1.41 3.64 -8.75
CA ARG A 145 0.12 3.22 -9.33
C ARG A 145 -0.46 2.07 -8.52
N MET A 146 -1.68 2.20 -8.02
CA MET A 146 -2.24 1.24 -7.08
C MET A 146 -2.97 0.08 -7.75
N PHE A 147 -2.56 -1.16 -7.45
CA PHE A 147 -3.22 -2.40 -7.83
C PHE A 147 -3.64 -3.15 -6.58
N ALA A 148 -4.95 -3.20 -6.30
CA ALA A 148 -5.50 -3.94 -5.17
C ALA A 148 -6.55 -4.94 -5.70
N PRO A 149 -6.23 -6.24 -5.86
CA PRO A 149 -7.19 -7.21 -6.35
C PRO A 149 -8.29 -7.47 -5.32
N THR A 150 -9.53 -7.55 -5.76
CA THR A 150 -10.61 -8.14 -4.95
C THR A 150 -10.39 -9.65 -4.92
N TYR A 151 -10.04 -10.19 -3.76
CA TYR A 151 -9.80 -11.62 -3.55
C TYR A 151 -10.77 -12.17 -2.51
N ARG A 152 -11.06 -13.48 -2.56
CA ARG A 152 -12.02 -14.16 -1.67
C ARG A 152 -11.45 -14.38 -0.28
N SER A 153 -11.23 -13.29 0.44
CA SER A 153 -10.68 -13.22 1.79
C SER A 153 -11.50 -14.02 2.79
N VAL A 154 -10.89 -14.56 3.85
CA VAL A 154 -11.68 -15.04 5.00
C VAL A 154 -12.35 -13.83 5.65
N THR A 155 -13.68 -13.91 5.79
CA THR A 155 -14.56 -12.81 6.23
C THR A 155 -14.49 -12.59 7.75
N LEU A 156 -15.05 -11.47 8.24
CA LEU A 156 -15.20 -11.25 9.68
C LEU A 156 -16.07 -12.34 10.33
N ALA A 157 -17.13 -12.79 9.65
CA ALA A 157 -17.94 -13.91 10.11
C ALA A 157 -17.12 -15.21 10.15
N GLY A 158 -16.32 -15.51 9.12
CA GLY A 158 -15.46 -16.69 9.07
C GLY A 158 -14.33 -16.68 10.10
N LEU A 159 -13.82 -15.49 10.43
CA LEU A 159 -12.76 -15.33 11.43
C LEU A 159 -13.28 -15.53 12.85
N PHE A 160 -14.33 -14.78 13.23
CA PHE A 160 -14.81 -14.70 14.61
C PHE A 160 -15.93 -15.69 14.94
N ASN A 161 -16.78 -16.04 13.97
CA ASN A 161 -17.95 -16.90 14.15
C ASN A 161 -18.04 -17.99 13.05
N PRO A 162 -16.99 -18.79 12.84
CA PRO A 162 -16.93 -19.76 11.76
C PRO A 162 -18.12 -20.75 11.86
N PRO A 163 -18.85 -21.00 10.75
CA PRO A 163 -19.93 -21.96 10.77
C PRO A 163 -19.43 -23.38 11.12
N ALA A 164 -20.23 -24.13 11.87
CA ALA A 164 -19.87 -25.49 12.25
C ALA A 164 -19.73 -26.40 11.01
N GLY A 165 -18.68 -27.25 11.00
CA GLY A 165 -18.45 -28.22 9.92
C GLY A 165 -17.79 -27.66 8.66
N VAL A 166 -17.36 -26.39 8.67
CA VAL A 166 -16.62 -25.78 7.55
C VAL A 166 -15.15 -26.21 7.57
N ASP A 167 -14.61 -26.51 6.40
CA ASP A 167 -13.18 -26.73 6.20
C ASP A 167 -12.41 -25.41 6.28
N ARG A 168 -11.89 -25.13 7.47
CA ARG A 168 -11.07 -23.92 7.71
C ARG A 168 -9.79 -23.93 6.90
N ALA A 169 -9.16 -25.08 6.69
CA ALA A 169 -7.89 -25.14 5.97
C ALA A 169 -8.07 -24.71 4.52
N SER A 170 -9.10 -25.24 3.85
CA SER A 170 -9.44 -24.82 2.48
C SER A 170 -9.79 -23.33 2.40
N ALA A 171 -10.51 -22.79 3.38
CA ALA A 171 -10.87 -21.36 3.40
C ALA A 171 -9.65 -20.42 3.43
N TRP A 172 -8.55 -20.83 4.08
CA TRP A 172 -7.31 -20.05 4.10
C TRP A 172 -6.42 -20.27 2.88
N MET A 173 -6.70 -21.28 2.04
CA MET A 173 -6.00 -21.53 0.77
C MET A 173 -6.56 -20.70 -0.39
N ILE A 174 -7.87 -20.48 -0.43
CA ILE A 174 -8.55 -19.74 -1.52
C ILE A 174 -7.96 -18.33 -1.73
N PRO A 175 -7.77 -17.49 -0.68
CA PRO A 175 -7.18 -16.16 -0.84
C PRO A 175 -5.82 -16.16 -1.55
N PHE A 176 -4.98 -17.16 -1.27
CA PHE A 176 -3.65 -17.24 -1.86
C PHE A 176 -3.71 -17.45 -3.37
N GLU A 177 -4.57 -18.37 -3.83
CA GLU A 177 -4.69 -18.67 -5.25
C GLU A 177 -5.21 -17.45 -6.02
N ASP A 178 -6.16 -16.70 -5.44
CA ASP A 178 -6.67 -15.44 -6.00
C ASP A 178 -5.56 -14.37 -6.09
N ILE A 179 -4.81 -14.16 -5.00
CA ILE A 179 -3.69 -13.19 -4.98
C ILE A 179 -2.59 -13.56 -5.97
N LYS A 180 -2.25 -14.85 -6.07
CA LYS A 180 -1.25 -15.35 -7.01
C LYS A 180 -1.72 -15.19 -8.46
N ASP A 181 -2.99 -15.45 -8.75
CA ASP A 181 -3.59 -15.24 -10.06
C ASP A 181 -3.56 -13.75 -10.46
N ALA A 182 -3.98 -12.87 -9.55
CA ALA A 182 -3.92 -11.43 -9.73
C ALA A 182 -2.48 -10.93 -9.96
N TRP A 183 -1.52 -11.39 -9.14
CA TRP A 183 -0.11 -11.06 -9.28
C TRP A 183 0.44 -11.45 -10.65
N ASN A 184 0.16 -12.68 -11.10
CA ASN A 184 0.62 -13.15 -12.41
C ASN A 184 0.00 -12.34 -13.55
N HIS A 185 -1.28 -11.99 -13.46
CA HIS A 185 -1.93 -11.14 -14.45
C HIS A 185 -1.30 -9.74 -14.48
N TYR A 186 -1.19 -9.09 -13.33
CA TYR A 186 -0.58 -7.77 -13.20
C TYR A 186 0.85 -7.77 -13.76
N LEU A 187 1.68 -8.74 -13.38
CA LEU A 187 3.09 -8.77 -13.78
C LEU A 187 3.25 -8.98 -15.29
N ALA A 188 2.37 -9.76 -15.91
CA ALA A 188 2.42 -10.06 -17.34
C ALA A 188 1.81 -8.97 -18.23
N ASN A 189 0.82 -8.22 -17.75
CA ASN A 189 0.02 -7.30 -18.59
C ASN A 189 0.15 -5.83 -18.17
N ASP A 190 0.29 -5.56 -16.88
CA ASP A 190 0.16 -4.22 -16.31
C ASP A 190 1.47 -3.65 -15.75
N ASN A 191 2.44 -4.47 -15.34
CA ASN A 191 3.67 -3.99 -14.70
C ASN A 191 4.69 -3.42 -15.69
N GLN A 192 4.88 -4.07 -16.84
CA GLN A 192 5.81 -3.62 -17.89
C GLN A 192 7.24 -3.35 -17.39
N GLY A 193 7.72 -4.12 -16.41
CA GLY A 193 9.06 -3.98 -15.84
C GLY A 193 9.25 -2.81 -14.88
N ARG A 194 8.17 -2.13 -14.45
CA ARG A 194 8.23 -1.15 -13.37
C ARG A 194 8.63 -1.80 -12.06
N GLY A 195 9.32 -1.02 -11.21
CA GLY A 195 9.49 -1.40 -9.82
C GLY A 195 8.15 -1.54 -9.11
N VAL A 196 8.06 -2.46 -8.16
CA VAL A 196 6.82 -2.75 -7.43
C VAL A 196 7.06 -2.81 -5.93
N ILE A 197 6.13 -2.23 -5.17
CA ILE A 197 6.07 -2.30 -3.72
C ILE A 197 4.91 -3.20 -3.33
N LEU A 198 5.16 -4.23 -2.53
CA LEU A 198 4.11 -5.06 -1.96
C LEU A 198 3.61 -4.46 -0.66
N LEU A 199 2.29 -4.38 -0.49
CA LEU A 199 1.66 -3.78 0.68
C LEU A 199 0.71 -4.81 1.29
N GLY A 200 0.80 -5.07 2.59
CA GLY A 200 -0.05 -6.04 3.28
C GLY A 200 -0.45 -5.60 4.67
N HIS A 201 -1.63 -6.05 5.10
CA HIS A 201 -2.04 -6.02 6.50
C HIS A 201 -2.71 -7.33 6.92
N SER A 202 -2.46 -7.79 8.15
CA SER A 202 -3.17 -8.93 8.76
C SER A 202 -3.19 -10.18 7.84
N GLN A 203 -4.38 -10.62 7.40
CA GLN A 203 -4.53 -11.69 6.42
C GLN A 203 -3.74 -11.45 5.14
N GLY A 204 -3.82 -10.24 4.56
CA GLY A 204 -3.11 -9.87 3.35
C GLY A 204 -1.60 -9.99 3.50
N THR A 205 -1.05 -9.60 4.66
CA THR A 205 0.37 -9.85 5.00
C THR A 205 0.70 -11.33 4.96
N GLY A 206 -0.12 -12.19 5.57
CA GLY A 206 0.08 -13.65 5.50
C GLY A 206 0.10 -14.18 4.05
N GLN A 207 -0.81 -13.70 3.21
CA GLN A 207 -0.86 -14.11 1.80
C GLN A 207 0.34 -13.61 1.00
N LEU A 208 0.80 -12.38 1.24
CA LEU A 208 1.95 -11.82 0.54
C LEU A 208 3.29 -12.39 1.04
N ILE A 209 3.40 -12.78 2.31
CA ILE A 209 4.55 -13.56 2.80
C ILE A 209 4.63 -14.88 2.04
N ARG A 210 3.49 -15.54 1.83
CA ARG A 210 3.45 -16.78 1.04
C ARG A 210 3.80 -16.53 -0.44
N LEU A 211 3.31 -15.43 -1.03
CA LEU A 211 3.64 -15.04 -2.40
C LEU A 211 5.14 -14.78 -2.56
N LEU A 212 5.73 -14.02 -1.62
CA LEU A 212 7.15 -13.76 -1.58
C LEU A 212 7.93 -15.08 -1.50
N LYS A 213 7.63 -15.94 -0.54
CA LYS A 213 8.35 -17.20 -0.31
C LYS A 213 8.23 -18.20 -1.47
N GLU A 214 7.05 -18.36 -2.06
CA GLU A 214 6.80 -19.38 -3.08
C GLU A 214 7.10 -18.92 -4.50
N VAL A 215 7.04 -17.61 -4.79
CA VAL A 215 7.06 -17.07 -6.15
C VAL A 215 8.19 -16.08 -6.37
N ILE A 216 8.34 -15.08 -5.49
CA ILE A 216 9.24 -13.94 -5.75
C ILE A 216 10.66 -14.24 -5.28
N ASP A 217 10.86 -14.60 -4.01
CA ASP A 217 12.17 -14.91 -3.41
C ASP A 217 13.00 -15.93 -4.22
N PRO A 218 12.45 -17.07 -4.70
CA PRO A 218 13.22 -17.99 -5.54
C PRO A 218 13.51 -17.49 -6.97
N SER A 219 12.86 -16.41 -7.43
CA SER A 219 12.98 -15.87 -8.78
C SER A 219 13.81 -14.58 -8.81
N GLU A 220 15.02 -14.65 -9.34
CA GLU A 220 15.87 -13.45 -9.52
C GLU A 220 15.18 -12.37 -10.37
N ALA A 221 14.45 -12.77 -11.41
CA ALA A 221 13.73 -11.85 -12.28
C ALA A 221 12.55 -11.13 -11.60
N GLN A 222 11.88 -11.76 -10.64
CA GLN A 222 10.84 -11.06 -9.87
C GLN A 222 11.44 -10.24 -8.74
N ARG A 223 12.53 -10.71 -8.11
CA ARG A 223 13.28 -9.91 -7.14
C ARG A 223 13.86 -8.62 -7.75
N SER A 224 14.26 -8.64 -9.02
CA SER A 224 14.85 -7.45 -9.65
C SER A 224 13.88 -6.27 -9.81
N VAL A 225 12.57 -6.51 -9.74
CA VAL A 225 11.57 -5.42 -9.75
C VAL A 225 11.03 -5.10 -8.36
N LEU A 226 11.36 -5.86 -7.33
CA LEU A 226 10.86 -5.59 -5.97
C LEU A 226 11.60 -4.39 -5.37
N ILE A 227 10.89 -3.29 -5.13
CA ILE A 227 11.41 -2.13 -4.41
C ILE A 227 11.39 -2.40 -2.92
N SER A 228 10.23 -2.80 -2.39
CA SER A 228 10.03 -3.04 -0.97
C SER A 228 8.80 -3.91 -0.75
N ALA A 229 8.72 -4.52 0.43
CA ALA A 229 7.59 -5.29 0.90
C ALA A 229 7.20 -4.80 2.30
N ILE A 230 6.09 -4.09 2.41
CA ILE A 230 5.56 -3.53 3.65
C ILE A 230 4.47 -4.47 4.19
N MET A 231 4.82 -5.23 5.22
CA MET A 231 4.09 -6.38 5.76
C MET A 231 3.66 -6.11 7.20
N LEU A 232 2.51 -5.45 7.38
CA LEU A 232 2.03 -4.98 8.67
C LEU A 232 0.96 -5.91 9.29
N GLY A 233 0.67 -5.77 10.58
CA GLY A 233 -0.35 -6.61 11.25
C GLY A 233 -0.02 -8.11 11.21
N GLY A 234 1.27 -8.41 11.14
CA GLY A 234 1.85 -9.73 10.98
C GLY A 234 3.36 -9.60 11.08
N ALA A 235 4.09 -10.70 10.90
CA ALA A 235 5.54 -10.62 10.91
C ALA A 235 6.16 -11.64 9.95
N VAL A 236 7.23 -11.21 9.28
CA VAL A 236 8.11 -12.12 8.54
C VAL A 236 8.99 -12.87 9.53
N ALA A 237 9.07 -14.19 9.43
CA ALA A 237 9.96 -14.97 10.27
C ALA A 237 11.43 -14.71 9.91
N VAL A 238 12.25 -14.43 10.91
CA VAL A 238 13.72 -14.32 10.81
C VAL A 238 14.37 -15.14 11.91
N PRO A 239 15.61 -15.65 11.71
CA PRO A 239 16.38 -16.20 12.82
C PRO A 239 16.61 -15.13 13.90
N GLU A 240 16.73 -15.53 15.16
CA GLU A 240 16.99 -14.58 16.25
C GLU A 240 18.24 -13.73 16.00
N GLY A 241 18.07 -12.40 16.00
CA GLY A 241 19.15 -11.44 15.78
C GLY A 241 19.61 -11.26 14.33
N GLU A 242 18.93 -11.90 13.37
CA GLU A 242 19.25 -11.84 11.95
C GLU A 242 18.13 -11.13 11.15
N ASP A 243 18.46 -10.71 9.92
CA ASP A 243 17.52 -10.02 9.03
C ASP A 243 16.96 -10.91 7.91
N ILE A 244 17.46 -12.14 7.80
CA ILE A 244 17.18 -13.06 6.69
C ILE A 244 17.50 -14.50 7.08
N GLY A 245 16.89 -15.49 6.41
CA GLY A 245 17.30 -16.89 6.51
C GLY A 245 16.20 -17.86 7.01
N ALA A 246 15.07 -17.35 7.49
CA ALA A 246 13.91 -18.17 7.88
C ALA A 246 12.81 -18.12 6.81
N ALA A 247 11.94 -17.10 6.82
CA ALA A 247 10.87 -17.00 5.82
C ALA A 247 11.39 -16.74 4.40
N MET A 248 12.42 -15.89 4.27
CA MET A 248 13.05 -15.50 3.01
C MET A 248 14.52 -15.91 3.01
N GLN A 249 15.02 -16.29 1.83
CA GLN A 249 16.42 -16.66 1.61
C GLN A 249 17.22 -15.56 0.91
N ASN A 250 16.57 -14.65 0.18
CA ASN A 250 17.26 -13.58 -0.56
C ASN A 250 16.70 -12.17 -0.35
N ILE A 251 15.63 -12.01 0.41
CA ILE A 251 14.98 -10.72 0.68
C ILE A 251 15.09 -10.42 2.18
N PRO A 252 16.01 -9.54 2.61
CA PRO A 252 16.22 -9.23 4.03
C PRO A 252 15.20 -8.21 4.55
N LEU A 253 15.18 -8.01 5.87
CA LEU A 253 14.55 -6.83 6.47
C LEU A 253 15.25 -5.53 6.04
N CYS A 254 14.51 -4.43 5.97
CA CYS A 254 15.06 -3.11 5.64
C CYS A 254 15.82 -2.53 6.83
N ARG A 255 17.00 -1.94 6.54
CA ARG A 255 17.91 -1.31 7.51
C ARG A 255 18.34 0.12 7.14
N SER A 256 17.92 0.63 5.98
CA SER A 256 18.06 2.05 5.62
C SER A 256 16.96 2.48 4.64
N ASN A 257 16.70 3.79 4.56
CA ASN A 257 15.65 4.35 3.69
C ASN A 257 16.00 4.28 2.19
N ASP A 258 17.28 4.09 1.86
CA ASP A 258 17.79 3.93 0.50
C ASP A 258 18.02 2.46 0.11
N GLN A 259 17.59 1.51 0.94
CA GLN A 259 17.67 0.09 0.62
C GLN A 259 16.46 -0.33 -0.21
N THR A 260 16.69 -1.03 -1.33
CA THR A 260 15.62 -1.67 -2.11
C THR A 260 15.73 -3.19 -2.05
N GLY A 261 14.65 -3.90 -2.38
CA GLY A 261 14.58 -5.35 -2.33
C GLY A 261 14.56 -5.88 -0.89
N CYS A 262 13.95 -5.14 0.03
CA CYS A 262 13.88 -5.47 1.45
C CYS A 262 12.44 -5.44 1.99
N ILE A 263 12.27 -5.88 3.24
CA ILE A 263 10.97 -5.97 3.90
C ILE A 263 10.89 -5.02 5.10
N ILE A 264 9.84 -4.21 5.14
CA ILE A 264 9.41 -3.46 6.32
C ILE A 264 8.28 -4.27 6.96
N THR A 265 8.42 -4.69 8.21
CA THR A 265 7.41 -5.50 8.89
C THR A 265 7.35 -5.18 10.38
N TYR A 266 6.14 -5.17 10.92
CA TYR A 266 5.89 -5.12 12.35
C TYR A 266 4.45 -5.54 12.67
N ALA A 267 4.28 -5.99 13.90
CA ALA A 267 3.04 -5.84 14.65
C ALA A 267 3.29 -4.81 15.76
N SER A 268 2.28 -4.01 16.11
CA SER A 268 2.45 -2.90 17.06
C SER A 268 1.72 -3.11 18.38
N PHE A 269 2.35 -2.64 19.46
CA PHE A 269 1.78 -2.60 20.82
C PHE A 269 2.19 -1.29 21.49
N ARG A 270 1.37 -0.81 22.43
CA ARG A 270 1.75 0.33 23.27
C ARG A 270 2.82 -0.08 24.27
N ASP A 271 3.72 0.83 24.59
CA ASP A 271 4.67 0.72 25.71
C ASP A 271 3.96 0.44 27.06
N THR A 272 2.78 1.03 27.25
CA THR A 272 1.94 0.90 28.44
C THR A 272 1.08 -0.37 28.45
N ALA A 273 1.00 -1.09 27.33
CA ALA A 273 0.24 -2.33 27.18
C ALA A 273 1.01 -3.32 26.29
N PRO A 274 2.16 -3.84 26.76
CA PRO A 274 2.97 -4.78 26.00
C PRO A 274 2.23 -6.10 25.75
N PRO A 275 2.69 -6.93 24.79
CA PRO A 275 2.00 -8.17 24.41
C PRO A 275 1.76 -9.09 25.61
N PRO A 276 0.50 -9.47 25.92
CA PRO A 276 0.24 -10.52 26.90
C PRO A 276 0.69 -11.90 26.37
N ALA A 277 0.80 -12.89 27.25
CA ALA A 277 1.27 -14.23 26.87
C ALA A 277 0.43 -14.90 25.76
N ASN A 278 -0.86 -14.56 25.68
CA ASN A 278 -1.82 -15.01 24.66
C ASN A 278 -2.01 -14.02 23.51
N ALA A 279 -1.10 -13.05 23.32
CA ALA A 279 -1.18 -12.10 22.21
C ALA A 279 -1.19 -12.81 20.86
N TYR A 280 -1.97 -12.27 19.93
CA TYR A 280 -2.09 -12.84 18.59
C TYR A 280 -0.87 -12.53 17.72
N PHE A 281 -0.21 -11.40 17.93
CA PHE A 281 0.89 -10.93 17.10
C PHE A 281 2.19 -10.75 17.88
N GLY A 282 3.26 -10.35 17.18
CA GLY A 282 4.62 -10.26 17.73
C GLY A 282 5.40 -11.57 17.71
N LYS A 283 4.90 -12.59 16.99
CA LYS A 283 5.56 -13.88 16.75
C LYS A 283 5.39 -14.30 15.28
N PRO A 284 6.32 -15.10 14.70
CA PRO A 284 6.31 -15.48 13.29
C PRO A 284 5.01 -16.11 12.79
N GLY A 285 4.37 -16.96 13.60
CA GLY A 285 3.17 -17.67 13.18
C GLY A 285 1.90 -16.82 13.16
N GLY A 286 1.89 -15.67 13.85
CA GLY A 286 0.69 -14.86 14.06
C GLY A 286 -0.45 -15.63 14.75
N MET A 287 -1.60 -14.97 14.95
CA MET A 287 -2.81 -15.55 15.54
C MET A 287 -2.58 -16.43 16.79
N GLY A 288 -1.62 -16.06 17.63
CA GLY A 288 -1.29 -16.75 18.89
C GLY A 288 -0.48 -18.04 18.72
N GLN A 289 0.00 -18.33 17.51
CA GLN A 289 0.88 -19.48 17.27
C GLN A 289 2.27 -19.25 17.92
N PRO A 290 2.89 -20.31 18.47
CA PRO A 290 4.24 -20.20 19.03
C PRO A 290 5.28 -19.95 17.94
N SER A 291 6.39 -19.32 18.32
CA SER A 291 7.57 -19.21 17.45
C SER A 291 8.22 -20.59 17.25
N PRO A 292 8.61 -20.96 16.03
CA PRO A 292 9.56 -22.06 15.82
C PRO A 292 10.86 -21.82 16.60
N GLU A 293 11.57 -22.91 16.94
CA GLU A 293 12.83 -22.82 17.67
C GLU A 293 13.88 -22.04 16.86
N GLY A 294 14.46 -21.00 17.47
CA GLY A 294 15.48 -20.15 16.85
C GLY A 294 14.94 -19.08 15.90
N GLU A 295 13.61 -18.96 15.76
CA GLU A 295 12.97 -17.93 14.94
C GLU A 295 12.24 -16.88 15.80
N MET A 296 12.25 -15.64 15.33
CA MET A 296 11.49 -14.52 15.90
C MET A 296 10.75 -13.76 14.80
N ALA A 297 9.74 -12.99 15.21
CA ALA A 297 9.09 -12.05 14.31
C ALA A 297 10.09 -10.96 13.92
N GLY A 298 10.20 -10.68 12.63
CA GLY A 298 10.91 -9.50 12.15
C GLY A 298 10.25 -8.23 12.69
N CYS A 299 11.07 -7.22 12.97
CA CYS A 299 10.60 -5.89 13.30
C CYS A 299 11.50 -4.84 12.64
N THR A 300 10.87 -3.88 11.98
CA THR A 300 11.50 -2.69 11.41
C THR A 300 10.70 -1.46 11.82
N ASN A 301 11.38 -0.44 12.33
CA ASN A 301 10.77 0.85 12.64
C ASN A 301 10.86 1.77 11.40
N PRO A 302 9.75 2.14 10.73
CA PRO A 302 9.80 3.00 9.56
C PRO A 302 10.32 4.42 9.85
N ALA A 303 10.33 4.87 11.12
CA ALA A 303 10.96 6.13 11.51
C ALA A 303 12.47 6.01 11.80
N ALA A 304 12.99 4.78 11.93
CA ALA A 304 14.39 4.52 12.25
C ALA A 304 14.81 3.13 11.73
N LEU A 305 14.85 2.93 10.41
CA LEU A 305 15.19 1.64 9.81
C LEU A 305 16.57 1.12 10.24
N GLY A 306 17.52 2.02 10.52
CA GLY A 306 18.84 1.69 11.06
C GLY A 306 18.85 1.22 12.52
N GLY A 307 17.69 1.20 13.19
CA GLY A 307 17.52 0.79 14.58
C GLY A 307 17.36 1.95 15.56
N GLY A 308 16.84 1.63 16.75
CA GLY A 308 16.57 2.57 17.83
C GLY A 308 15.19 3.23 17.76
N THR A 309 15.02 4.25 18.60
CA THR A 309 13.81 5.05 18.69
C THR A 309 13.71 6.05 17.55
N GLY A 310 12.51 6.21 16.99
CA GLY A 310 12.21 7.18 15.96
C GLY A 310 10.82 7.78 16.14
N VAL A 311 10.66 9.06 15.77
CA VAL A 311 9.37 9.74 15.78
C VAL A 311 8.55 9.29 14.57
N LEU A 312 7.40 8.68 14.83
CA LEU A 312 6.46 8.27 13.79
C LEU A 312 5.65 9.48 13.31
N LYS A 313 5.47 9.56 11.99
CA LYS A 313 4.54 10.49 11.36
C LYS A 313 3.27 9.72 11.02
N SER A 314 2.19 10.07 11.69
CA SER A 314 0.90 9.39 11.61
C SER A 314 -0.11 10.14 10.75
N ALA A 315 -1.11 9.41 10.25
CA ALA A 315 -2.34 9.98 9.71
C ALA A 315 -3.49 9.04 10.04
N PHE A 316 -4.44 9.54 10.83
CA PHE A 316 -5.63 8.83 11.29
C PHE A 316 -6.87 9.38 10.59
N VAL A 317 -7.89 8.55 10.43
CA VAL A 317 -9.20 8.99 9.93
C VAL A 317 -9.85 9.95 10.92
N THR A 318 -10.27 11.13 10.45
CA THR A 318 -10.87 12.17 11.29
C THR A 318 -12.16 11.68 11.96
N ALA A 319 -12.96 10.87 11.26
CA ALA A 319 -14.26 10.38 11.73
C ALA A 319 -14.20 9.50 12.99
N ASP A 320 -13.06 8.85 13.25
CA ASP A 320 -12.91 7.95 14.39
C ASP A 320 -12.58 8.66 15.70
N TRP A 321 -12.27 9.96 15.64
CA TRP A 321 -11.80 10.73 16.79
C TRP A 321 -12.89 11.60 17.40
N ALA A 322 -12.97 11.54 18.74
CA ALA A 322 -13.81 12.44 19.52
C ALA A 322 -12.89 13.52 20.09
N PHE A 323 -13.02 14.75 19.61
CA PHE A 323 -12.17 15.87 20.03
C PHE A 323 -12.69 16.49 21.33
N THR A 324 -11.77 16.79 22.24
CA THR A 324 -12.05 17.46 23.51
C THR A 324 -12.20 18.98 23.33
N ASP A 325 -11.53 19.58 22.35
CA ASP A 325 -11.64 21.01 22.02
C ASP A 325 -12.44 21.26 20.72
N PRO A 326 -13.65 21.87 20.81
CA PRO A 326 -14.44 22.26 19.64
C PRO A 326 -13.71 23.20 18.66
N ALA A 327 -12.75 24.00 19.13
CA ALA A 327 -11.98 24.91 18.28
C ALA A 327 -11.06 24.14 17.32
N LEU A 328 -10.45 23.03 17.79
CA LEU A 328 -9.65 22.15 16.94
C LEU A 328 -10.52 21.40 15.94
N THR A 329 -11.69 20.92 16.35
CA THR A 329 -12.63 20.26 15.43
C THR A 329 -12.96 21.14 14.23
N ALA A 330 -13.16 22.44 14.43
CA ALA A 330 -13.46 23.38 13.35
C ALA A 330 -12.27 23.63 12.41
N SER A 331 -11.04 23.37 12.86
CA SER A 331 -9.81 23.55 12.07
C SER A 331 -9.44 22.33 11.23
N ILE A 332 -10.00 21.16 11.53
CA ILE A 332 -9.78 19.93 10.77
C ILE A 332 -10.72 19.92 9.57
N THR A 333 -10.12 20.15 8.40
CA THR A 333 -10.87 20.35 7.14
C THR A 333 -10.70 19.19 6.15
N THR A 334 -9.94 18.17 6.54
CA THR A 334 -9.55 17.06 5.69
C THR A 334 -10.01 15.71 6.24
N PRO A 335 -10.09 14.66 5.40
CA PRO A 335 -10.56 13.33 5.83
C PRO A 335 -9.63 12.64 6.84
N PHE A 336 -8.34 13.00 6.84
CA PHE A 336 -7.35 12.53 7.81
C PHE A 336 -6.80 13.67 8.66
N MET A 337 -6.22 13.30 9.79
CA MET A 337 -5.54 14.17 10.73
C MET A 337 -4.25 13.52 11.21
N GLY A 338 -3.24 14.33 11.49
CA GLY A 338 -1.92 13.87 11.94
C GLY A 338 -1.45 14.67 13.14
N PHE A 339 -0.59 14.07 13.95
CA PHE A 339 -0.05 14.69 15.15
C PHE A 339 1.49 14.62 15.09
N PRO A 340 2.16 15.64 14.56
CA PRO A 340 3.63 15.70 14.56
C PRO A 340 4.16 15.49 15.97
N ASP A 341 5.24 14.70 16.10
CA ASP A 341 5.97 14.45 17.35
C ASP A 341 5.16 13.81 18.50
N LEU A 342 3.93 13.35 18.24
CA LEU A 342 3.09 12.71 19.27
C LEU A 342 3.50 11.26 19.51
N LEU A 343 3.92 10.54 18.47
CA LEU A 343 4.22 9.12 18.56
C LEU A 343 5.71 8.88 18.33
N GLU A 344 6.31 8.13 19.25
CA GLU A 344 7.64 7.55 19.10
C GLU A 344 7.51 6.04 19.08
N ALA A 345 8.42 5.37 18.38
CA ALA A 345 8.45 3.92 18.39
C ALA A 345 9.86 3.38 18.35
N GLU A 346 10.02 2.16 18.84
CA GLU A 346 11.21 1.35 18.68
C GLU A 346 10.85 -0.13 18.55
N CYS A 347 11.73 -0.91 17.91
CA CYS A 347 11.54 -2.36 17.86
C CYS A 347 12.07 -3.01 19.14
N VAL A 348 11.20 -3.73 19.85
CA VAL A 348 11.52 -4.39 21.12
C VAL A 348 11.40 -5.90 20.97
N TYR A 349 12.37 -6.63 21.55
CA TYR A 349 12.26 -8.07 21.79
C TYR A 349 12.16 -8.33 23.30
N ALA A 350 10.98 -8.77 23.76
CA ALA A 350 10.72 -9.03 25.17
C ALA A 350 9.75 -10.20 25.35
N ASN A 351 10.03 -11.08 26.31
CA ASN A 351 9.16 -12.22 26.66
C ASN A 351 8.80 -13.14 25.48
N GLY A 352 9.70 -13.28 24.51
CA GLY A 352 9.48 -14.07 23.29
C GLY A 352 8.56 -13.42 22.25
N PHE A 353 8.35 -12.11 22.36
CA PHE A 353 7.66 -11.29 21.36
C PHE A 353 8.61 -10.25 20.77
N SER A 354 8.55 -10.07 19.45
CA SER A 354 9.23 -9.02 18.71
C SER A 354 8.18 -8.12 18.06
N TYR A 355 8.16 -6.84 18.42
CA TYR A 355 7.10 -5.92 18.03
C TYR A 355 7.59 -4.47 17.97
N LEU A 356 6.83 -3.63 17.26
CA LEU A 356 6.99 -2.19 17.30
C LEU A 356 6.30 -1.66 18.56
N GLU A 357 7.09 -1.26 19.55
CA GLU A 357 6.59 -0.60 20.74
C GLU A 357 6.31 0.86 20.42
N VAL A 358 5.10 1.32 20.70
CA VAL A 358 4.64 2.68 20.41
C VAL A 358 4.44 3.44 21.72
N HIS A 359 5.22 4.49 21.91
CA HIS A 359 5.10 5.46 22.99
C HIS A 359 4.29 6.68 22.52
N THR A 360 3.43 7.21 23.40
CA THR A 360 2.71 8.47 23.16
C THR A 360 3.30 9.57 24.03
N ASN A 361 3.85 10.59 23.39
CA ASN A 361 4.37 11.82 24.00
C ASN A 361 3.21 12.73 24.44
N ALA A 362 2.38 12.24 25.36
CA ALA A 362 1.23 12.96 25.88
C ALA A 362 1.66 14.21 26.67
N ASP A 363 1.03 15.34 26.38
CA ASP A 363 1.16 16.57 27.15
C ASP A 363 -0.24 17.15 27.38
N PRO A 364 -0.83 16.95 28.58
CA PRO A 364 -2.19 17.41 28.88
C PRO A 364 -2.32 18.94 28.93
N THR A 365 -1.23 19.68 28.72
CA THR A 365 -1.22 21.14 28.63
C THR A 365 -1.24 21.64 27.19
N ASP A 366 -1.00 20.77 26.21
CA ASP A 366 -1.02 21.08 24.79
C ASP A 366 -2.40 20.79 24.17
N ALA A 367 -2.56 21.19 22.91
CA ALA A 367 -3.86 21.10 22.23
C ALA A 367 -4.10 19.72 21.56
N ARG A 368 -3.05 18.91 21.37
CA ARG A 368 -3.12 17.60 20.72
C ARG A 368 -3.82 16.58 21.62
N ALA A 369 -4.08 15.42 21.04
CA ALA A 369 -4.58 14.31 21.82
C ALA A 369 -3.45 13.65 22.63
N ASP A 370 -3.76 13.25 23.87
CA ASP A 370 -2.83 12.52 24.76
C ASP A 370 -2.77 11.01 24.48
N SER A 371 -3.55 10.51 23.54
CA SER A 371 -3.62 9.08 23.18
C SER A 371 -4.27 8.92 21.82
N PHE A 372 -3.99 7.80 21.15
CA PHE A 372 -4.65 7.41 19.92
C PHE A 372 -5.65 6.27 20.11
N LYS A 373 -6.69 6.24 19.27
CA LYS A 373 -7.68 5.16 19.26
C LYS A 373 -7.22 4.01 18.34
N GLY A 374 -7.88 2.87 18.44
CA GLY A 374 -7.61 1.70 17.59
C GLY A 374 -7.37 0.40 18.35
N ASP A 375 -7.28 0.46 19.68
CA ASP A 375 -7.12 -0.75 20.50
C ASP A 375 -8.38 -1.62 20.40
N LEU A 376 -8.20 -2.91 20.13
CA LEU A 376 -9.29 -3.89 20.13
C LEU A 376 -9.39 -4.55 21.51
N SER A 377 -8.64 -5.63 21.73
CA SER A 377 -8.40 -6.21 23.05
C SER A 377 -6.88 -6.33 23.27
N PRO A 378 -6.41 -6.54 24.51
CA PRO A 378 -4.96 -6.62 24.79
C PRO A 378 -4.20 -7.61 23.90
N GLU A 379 -4.84 -8.70 23.47
CA GLU A 379 -4.25 -9.70 22.58
C GLU A 379 -3.93 -9.18 21.17
N TRP A 380 -4.63 -8.14 20.73
CA TRP A 380 -4.45 -7.53 19.40
C TRP A 380 -3.44 -6.39 19.41
N GLY A 381 -3.10 -5.81 20.57
CA GLY A 381 -2.30 -4.59 20.61
C GLY A 381 -2.98 -3.45 19.83
N THR A 382 -2.20 -2.75 19.00
CA THR A 382 -2.68 -1.64 18.14
C THR A 382 -2.95 -2.09 16.70
N HIS A 383 -3.18 -3.38 16.48
CA HIS A 383 -3.32 -4.02 15.16
C HIS A 383 -4.31 -3.35 14.20
N ALA A 384 -5.41 -2.76 14.69
CA ALA A 384 -6.37 -2.09 13.83
C ALA A 384 -5.83 -0.81 13.17
N VAL A 385 -4.73 -0.25 13.72
CA VAL A 385 -4.15 1.02 13.29
C VAL A 385 -2.66 0.93 12.95
N ASP A 386 -2.15 -0.29 12.64
CA ASP A 386 -0.73 -0.50 12.30
C ASP A 386 -0.26 0.42 11.15
N TRP A 387 -1.13 0.68 10.17
CA TRP A 387 -0.82 1.58 9.06
C TRP A 387 -0.84 3.04 9.52
N GLU A 388 -1.90 3.45 10.19
CA GLU A 388 -2.22 4.84 10.54
C GLU A 388 -1.17 5.45 11.47
N ILE A 389 -0.64 4.67 12.42
CA ILE A 389 0.40 5.14 13.36
C ILE A 389 1.69 5.59 12.66
N ALA A 390 1.98 5.05 11.46
CA ALA A 390 3.24 5.30 10.74
C ALA A 390 3.05 5.68 9.27
N SER A 391 1.82 5.98 8.82
CA SER A 391 1.48 6.06 7.39
C SER A 391 2.30 7.12 6.65
N LEU A 392 2.59 8.26 7.27
CA LEU A 392 3.42 9.30 6.68
C LEU A 392 4.92 8.96 6.77
N SER A 393 5.37 8.26 7.81
CA SER A 393 6.74 7.72 7.87
C SER A 393 6.98 6.69 6.75
N ILE A 394 6.02 5.80 6.51
CA ILE A 394 6.09 4.82 5.42
C ILE A 394 6.10 5.54 4.06
N LEU A 395 5.25 6.56 3.87
CA LEU A 395 5.27 7.37 2.64
C LEU A 395 6.65 8.02 2.40
N ASP A 396 7.29 8.53 3.44
CA ASP A 396 8.63 9.11 3.34
C ASP A 396 9.68 8.05 2.97
N VAL A 397 9.65 6.88 3.59
CA VAL A 397 10.53 5.75 3.24
C VAL A 397 10.33 5.31 1.79
N VAL A 398 9.07 5.10 1.37
CA VAL A 398 8.74 4.71 0.00
C VAL A 398 9.26 5.71 -1.03
N LYS A 399 9.18 7.02 -0.76
CA LYS A 399 9.74 8.04 -1.66
C LYS A 399 11.26 7.90 -1.84
N GLU A 400 11.98 7.61 -0.75
CA GLU A 400 13.44 7.41 -0.79
C GLU A 400 13.82 6.09 -1.49
N GLU A 401 13.08 5.01 -1.22
CA GLU A 401 13.26 3.72 -1.90
C GLU A 401 13.00 3.85 -3.42
N ILE A 402 11.94 4.55 -3.82
CA ILE A 402 11.63 4.85 -5.23
C ILE A 402 12.74 5.69 -5.85
N ALA A 403 13.20 6.74 -5.17
CA ALA A 403 14.29 7.57 -5.65
C ALA A 403 15.59 6.77 -5.84
N THR A 404 15.83 5.76 -4.99
CA THR A 404 16.97 4.87 -5.11
C THR A 404 16.81 3.87 -6.24
N TRP A 405 15.65 3.24 -6.37
CA TRP A 405 15.34 2.31 -7.46
C TRP A 405 15.53 2.97 -8.84
N LYS A 406 15.03 4.21 -9.01
CA LYS A 406 15.17 5.03 -10.23
C LYS A 406 16.60 5.46 -10.57
N LYS A 407 17.55 5.37 -9.63
CA LYS A 407 18.96 5.63 -9.91
C LYS A 407 19.66 4.38 -10.44
N ALA A 408 19.13 3.19 -10.11
CA ALA A 408 19.69 1.89 -10.48
C ALA A 408 19.11 1.31 -11.78
N HIS A 409 17.96 1.81 -12.24
CA HIS A 409 17.22 1.37 -13.43
C HIS A 409 16.90 2.59 -14.30
#